data_AF-A0A2G4FGY2-F1
#
_entry.id   AF-A0A2G4FGY2-F1
#
_cell.length_a   1.000
_cell.length_b   1.000
_cell.length_c   1.000
_cell.angle_alpha   90.00
_cell.angle_beta   90.00
_cell.angle_gamma   90.00
#
_symmetry.space_group_name_H-M   'P 1'
#
loop_
_entity.id
_entity.type
_entity.pdbx_description
1 polymer ?
#
loop_
_entity_poly.entity_id
_entity_poly.type
_entity_poly.pdbx_seq_one_letter_code
_entity_poly.pdbx_strand_id
1 'polypeptide(L)'
;MSPPVSPKVSGWRWAGSSATEHSYVRYALGGSATFGEVIAEARSRGVVAIGYQCAAAAGQPGFLADSLRLNTPKGEVTNFNPDDQVIIVAQRGA
;
A
#
# COMPACT_ATOMS: atom_id res chain seq x y z
N MET A 1 19.67 25.37 46.24
CA MET A 1 19.92 24.60 45.01
C MET A 1 18.58 24.35 44.34
N SER A 2 18.32 24.97 43.19
CA SER A 2 17.10 24.73 42.41
C SER A 2 17.27 23.44 41.60
N PRO A 3 16.22 22.62 41.41
CA PRO A 3 16.31 21.42 40.58
C PRO A 3 16.51 21.80 39.10
N PRO A 4 17.13 20.93 38.29
CA PRO A 4 17.30 21.17 36.87
C PRO A 4 15.94 21.17 36.17
N VAL A 5 15.69 22.20 35.36
CA VAL A 5 14.51 22.31 34.51
C VAL A 5 14.68 21.33 33.35
N SER A 6 13.89 20.26 33.32
CA SER A 6 13.81 19.38 32.15
C SER A 6 13.26 20.16 30.96
N PRO A 7 13.91 20.15 29.78
CA PRO A 7 13.35 20.79 28.60
C PRO A 7 12.06 20.08 28.21
N LYS A 8 10.95 20.84 28.13
CA LYS A 8 9.74 20.39 27.44
C LYS A 8 10.09 20.21 25.97
N VAL A 9 10.34 18.97 25.55
CA VAL A 9 10.42 18.65 24.12
C VAL A 9 9.02 18.86 23.55
N SER A 10 8.83 19.97 22.84
CA SER A 10 7.58 20.28 22.15
C SER A 10 7.24 19.15 21.19
N GLY A 11 5.98 18.71 21.21
CA GLY A 11 5.51 17.49 20.57
C GLY A 11 5.87 17.37 19.09
N TRP A 12 6.83 16.48 18.81
CA TRP A 12 6.97 15.86 17.51
C TRP A 12 6.00 14.68 17.48
N ARG A 13 4.90 14.79 16.73
CA ARG A 13 4.15 13.58 16.34
C ARG A 13 4.94 12.92 15.22
N TRP A 14 5.56 11.78 15.50
CA TRP A 14 6.02 10.88 14.45
C TRP A 14 4.80 10.32 13.73
N ALA A 15 4.34 11.02 12.69
CA ALA A 15 3.41 10.44 11.73
C ALA A 15 4.22 9.45 10.88
N GLY A 16 4.29 8.20 11.33
CA GLY A 16 4.92 7.12 10.56
C GLY A 16 4.08 6.77 9.33
N SER A 17 4.71 6.14 8.34
CA SER A 17 3.97 5.48 7.24
C SER A 17 3.60 4.06 7.65
N SER A 18 2.50 3.55 7.12
CA SER A 18 2.09 2.15 7.28
C SER A 18 1.68 1.54 5.95
N ALA A 19 1.87 0.22 5.83
CA ALA A 19 1.26 -0.55 4.75
C ALA A 19 -0.19 -0.86 5.09
N THR A 20 -1.11 -0.65 4.16
CA THR A 20 -2.54 -0.95 4.30
C THR A 20 -3.11 -1.56 3.02
N GLU A 21 -4.19 -2.31 3.17
CA GLU A 21 -4.91 -2.97 2.08
C GLU A 21 -6.11 -2.14 1.67
N HIS A 22 -6.20 -1.82 0.39
CA HIS A 22 -7.31 -1.07 -0.18
C HIS A 22 -7.90 -1.85 -1.35
N SER A 23 -9.23 -1.80 -1.51
CA SER A 23 -9.87 -2.44 -2.66
C SER A 23 -9.29 -1.94 -3.99
N TYR A 24 -9.04 -2.87 -4.92
CA TYR A 24 -8.40 -2.56 -6.20
C TYR A 24 -9.15 -1.51 -7.03
N VAL A 25 -10.48 -1.40 -6.87
CA VAL A 25 -11.33 -0.47 -7.64
C VAL A 25 -10.90 0.99 -7.47
N ARG A 26 -10.14 1.30 -6.41
CA ARG A 26 -9.56 2.63 -6.17
C ARG A 26 -8.38 2.96 -7.10
N TYR A 27 -7.75 1.95 -7.69
CA TYR A 27 -6.48 2.09 -8.42
C TYR A 27 -6.46 1.46 -9.82
N ALA A 28 -7.36 0.52 -10.12
CA ALA A 28 -7.47 -0.12 -11.42
C ALA A 28 -8.91 0.01 -11.97
N LEU A 29 -9.16 1.14 -12.65
CA LEU A 29 -10.45 1.45 -13.27
C LEU A 29 -10.70 0.49 -14.45
N GLY A 30 -11.65 -0.42 -14.30
CA GLY A 30 -12.03 -1.38 -15.35
C GLY A 30 -11.57 -2.82 -15.14
N GLY A 31 -10.96 -3.15 -13.99
CA GLY A 31 -10.66 -4.54 -13.62
C GLY A 31 -9.45 -5.17 -14.31
N SER A 32 -8.93 -4.59 -15.39
CA SER A 32 -7.65 -4.97 -15.98
C SER A 32 -6.73 -3.76 -16.02
N ALA A 33 -5.55 -3.89 -15.41
CA ALA A 33 -4.55 -2.83 -15.39
C ALA A 33 -3.14 -3.41 -15.29
N THR A 34 -2.18 -2.70 -15.87
CA THR A 34 -0.77 -2.89 -15.55
C THR A 34 -0.50 -2.42 -14.13
N PHE A 35 0.47 -3.04 -13.46
CA PHE A 35 0.88 -2.55 -12.15
C PHE A 35 1.45 -1.11 -12.21
N GLY A 36 1.99 -0.70 -13.36
CA GLY A 36 2.39 0.68 -13.64
C GLY A 36 1.23 1.68 -13.56
N GLU A 37 0.06 1.33 -14.11
CA GLU A 37 -1.16 2.15 -14.00
C GLU A 37 -1.65 2.24 -12.55
N VAL A 38 -1.63 1.12 -11.82
CA VAL A 38 -1.95 1.08 -10.38
C VAL A 38 -1.03 2.02 -9.59
N ILE A 39 0.28 2.02 -9.87
CA ILE A 39 1.24 2.94 -9.25
C ILE A 39 0.92 4.40 -9.61
N ALA A 40 0.60 4.67 -10.86
CA ALA A 40 0.30 6.03 -11.32
C ALA A 40 -0.96 6.59 -10.61
N GLU A 41 -1.99 5.77 -10.47
CA GLU A 41 -3.23 6.13 -9.79
C GLU A 41 -3.07 6.20 -8.27
N ALA A 42 -2.25 5.33 -7.67
CA ALA A 42 -1.88 5.48 -6.26
C ALA A 42 -1.16 6.81 -5.99
N ARG A 43 -0.22 7.17 -6.88
CA ARG A 43 0.52 8.43 -6.79
C ARG A 43 -0.37 9.65 -6.97
N SER A 44 -1.35 9.62 -7.87
CA SER A 44 -2.31 10.73 -8.06
C SER A 44 -3.11 11.02 -6.77
N ARG A 45 -3.20 10.04 -5.88
CA ARG A 45 -3.87 10.09 -4.58
C ARG A 45 -2.93 10.32 -3.39
N GLY A 46 -1.63 10.54 -3.63
CA GLY A 46 -0.65 10.79 -2.57
C GLY A 46 -0.20 9.55 -1.80
N VAL A 47 -0.41 8.35 -2.34
CA VAL A 47 0.03 7.07 -1.73
C VAL A 47 0.93 6.27 -2.67
N VAL A 48 1.58 5.23 -2.17
CA VAL A 48 2.49 4.39 -2.98
C VAL A 48 1.98 2.95 -3.00
N ALA A 49 1.57 2.44 -4.17
CA ALA A 49 1.30 1.01 -4.33
C ALA A 49 2.61 0.22 -4.38
N ILE A 50 2.67 -0.87 -3.60
CA ILE A 50 3.86 -1.74 -3.48
C ILE A 50 3.57 -3.19 -3.86
N GLY A 51 2.31 -3.56 -4.02
CA GLY A 51 1.90 -4.89 -4.43
C GLY A 51 0.38 -5.03 -4.49
N TYR A 52 -0.08 -6.27 -4.58
CA TYR A 52 -1.49 -6.63 -4.49
C TYR A 52 -1.65 -7.99 -3.83
N GLN A 53 -2.82 -8.24 -3.25
CA GLN A 53 -3.26 -9.56 -2.81
C GLN A 53 -4.34 -10.03 -3.77
N CYS A 54 -4.13 -11.21 -4.37
CA CYS A 54 -5.08 -11.81 -5.30
C CYS A 54 -5.86 -12.94 -4.62
N ALA A 55 -7.14 -12.74 -4.33
CA ALA A 55 -7.93 -13.68 -3.52
C ALA A 55 -7.94 -15.12 -4.09
N ALA A 56 -7.79 -15.28 -5.40
CA ALA A 56 -7.79 -16.57 -6.09
C ALA A 56 -6.39 -17.22 -6.25
N ALA A 57 -5.31 -16.56 -5.86
CA ALA A 57 -3.94 -17.01 -6.12
C ALA A 57 -3.28 -17.79 -4.97
N ALA A 58 -4.09 -18.32 -4.04
CA ALA A 58 -3.58 -19.06 -2.89
C ALA A 58 -2.82 -20.31 -3.38
N GLY A 59 -1.57 -20.46 -2.93
CA GLY A 59 -0.69 -21.56 -3.31
C GLY A 59 -0.09 -21.47 -4.71
N GLN A 60 -0.30 -20.38 -5.45
CA GLN A 60 0.31 -20.19 -6.77
C GLN A 60 1.78 -19.76 -6.65
N PRO A 61 2.69 -20.25 -7.53
CA PRO A 61 4.07 -19.79 -7.57
C PRO A 61 4.19 -18.27 -7.75
N GLY A 62 5.11 -17.64 -7.01
CA GLY A 62 5.33 -16.19 -7.07
C GLY A 62 4.45 -15.36 -6.14
N PHE A 63 3.55 -16.01 -5.38
CA PHE A 63 2.77 -15.37 -4.33
C PHE A 63 3.25 -15.82 -2.94
N LEU A 64 3.27 -14.88 -2.00
CA LEU A 64 3.60 -15.04 -0.59
C LEU A 64 2.32 -15.13 0.23
N ALA A 65 2.41 -15.61 1.48
CA ALA A 65 1.42 -15.45 2.57
C ALA A 65 -0.03 -15.20 2.09
N ASP A 66 -0.72 -16.27 1.68
CA ASP A 66 -2.12 -16.21 1.21
C ASP A 66 -2.35 -15.21 0.07
N SER A 67 -1.57 -15.39 -1.01
CA SER A 67 -1.78 -14.74 -2.31
C SER A 67 -1.30 -13.29 -2.43
N LEU A 68 -0.38 -12.88 -1.56
CA LEU A 68 0.28 -11.59 -1.61
C LEU A 68 1.39 -11.57 -2.66
N ARG A 69 1.43 -10.54 -3.51
CA ARG A 69 2.53 -10.26 -4.42
C ARG A 69 3.06 -8.86 -4.19
N LEU A 70 4.35 -8.76 -3.87
CA LEU A 70 5.05 -7.49 -3.67
C LEU A 70 6.02 -7.21 -4.81
N ASN A 71 6.28 -5.94 -5.06
CA ASN A 71 7.18 -5.46 -6.11
C ASN A 71 6.85 -6.04 -7.49
N THR A 72 5.56 -6.08 -7.82
CA THR A 72 5.09 -6.54 -9.13
C THR A 72 5.76 -5.70 -10.24
N PRO A 73 6.28 -6.34 -11.31
CA PRO A 73 6.81 -5.63 -12.47
C PRO A 73 5.79 -4.63 -13.03
N LYS A 74 6.23 -3.41 -13.35
CA LYS A 74 5.35 -2.34 -13.84
C LYS A 74 4.55 -2.71 -15.09
N GLY A 75 5.14 -3.53 -15.97
CA GLY A 75 4.50 -3.97 -17.21
C GLY A 75 3.62 -5.21 -17.06
N GLU A 76 3.56 -5.81 -15.87
CA GLU A 76 2.69 -6.95 -15.63
C GLU A 76 1.24 -6.50 -15.60
N VAL A 77 0.42 -7.13 -16.44
CA VAL A 77 -1.03 -6.95 -16.47
C VAL A 77 -1.67 -7.86 -15.43
N THR A 78 -2.55 -7.29 -14.62
CA THR A 78 -3.36 -8.03 -13.64
C THR A 78 -4.83 -7.83 -13.96
N ASN A 79 -5.58 -8.94 -13.99
CA ASN A 79 -7.03 -8.94 -14.06
C ASN A 79 -7.55 -9.06 -12.62
N PHE A 80 -7.91 -7.94 -12.03
CA PHE A 80 -8.40 -7.84 -10.68
C PHE A 80 -9.84 -8.30 -10.57
N ASN A 81 -10.11 -9.10 -9.54
CA ASN A 81 -11.45 -9.51 -9.13
C ASN A 81 -11.96 -8.63 -7.98
N PRO A 82 -13.29 -8.60 -7.73
CA PRO A 82 -13.94 -7.83 -6.65
C PRO A 82 -13.25 -7.90 -5.28
N ASP A 83 -12.68 -9.07 -4.96
CA ASP A 83 -12.09 -9.36 -3.65
C ASP A 83 -10.59 -9.01 -3.56
N ASP A 84 -9.96 -8.63 -4.68
CA ASP A 84 -8.53 -8.30 -4.70
C ASP A 84 -8.24 -6.95 -4.04
N GLN A 85 -7.09 -6.91 -3.35
CA GLN A 85 -6.63 -5.73 -2.64
C GLN A 85 -5.31 -5.22 -3.24
N VAL A 86 -5.15 -3.91 -3.31
CA VAL A 86 -3.86 -3.26 -3.58
C VAL A 86 -3.21 -2.92 -2.24
N ILE A 87 -1.95 -3.31 -2.11
CA ILE A 87 -1.14 -2.98 -0.94
C ILE A 87 -0.50 -1.63 -1.18
N ILE A 88 -0.81 -0.67 -0.31
CA ILE A 88 -0.27 0.68 -0.39
C ILE A 88 0.55 1.03 0.85
N VAL A 89 1.45 1.99 0.71
CA VAL A 89 2.07 2.72 1.82
C VAL A 89 1.48 4.13 1.86
N ALA A 90 0.92 4.49 3.01
CA ALA A 90 0.33 5.80 3.27
C ALA A 90 0.79 6.36 4.62
N GLN A 91 0.67 7.68 4.80
CA GLN A 91 0.86 8.30 6.11
C GLN A 91 -0.23 7.84 7.09
N ARG A 92 0.17 7.50 8.31
CA ARG A 92 -0.76 7.09 9.36
C ARG A 92 -1.61 8.31 9.79
N GLY A 93 -2.91 8.28 9.51
CA GLY A 93 -3.88 9.29 9.91
C GLY A 93 -4.21 10.37 8.87
N ALA A 94 -3.89 10.12 7.59
CA ALA A 94 -4.41 10.89 6.46
C ALA A 94 -5.87 10.53 6.12
#